data_AF-A0A963RP84-F1
#
_entry.id   AF-A0A963RP84-F1
#
_cell.length_a   1.000
_cell.length_b   1.000
_cell.length_c   1.000
_cell.angle_alpha   90.00
_cell.angle_beta   90.00
_cell.angle_gamma   90.00
#
_symmetry.space_group_name_H-M   'P 1'
#
loop_
_entity.id
_entity.type
_entity.pdbx_description
1 polymer ?
#
loop_
_entity_poly.entity_id
_entity_poly.type
_entity_poly.pdbx_seq_one_letter_code
_entity_poly.pdbx_strand_id
1 'polypeptide(L)'
;NYWRDFPQRGLSLTTRLLANDASLTWGHGDFSLTARALKWQALQDPLSPIVPPYDRLPQLNGRWGRDNGYAGMDYSVEADYTRFRGDTALTGQPNADRIYTLAQVSRPFLRPWGFFTPRMQVHASHYEFGSALS
;
A
#
# COMPACT_ATOMS: atom_id res chain seq x y z
N ASN A 1 7.29 28.53 -12.29
CA ASN A 1 6.72 29.69 -11.57
C ASN A 1 5.23 29.93 -11.81
N TYR A 2 4.56 29.15 -12.66
CA TYR A 2 3.13 29.28 -13.03
C TYR A 2 2.10 29.29 -11.87
N TRP A 3 2.35 28.57 -10.78
CA TRP A 3 1.42 28.39 -9.65
C TRP A 3 1.41 29.56 -8.66
N ARG A 4 2.39 30.48 -8.75
CA ARG A 4 2.42 31.71 -7.93
C ARG A 4 1.56 32.82 -8.52
N ASP A 5 1.30 32.78 -9.83
CA ASP A 5 0.77 33.92 -10.56
C ASP A 5 -0.78 33.95 -10.63
N PHE A 6 -1.46 32.91 -10.13
CA PHE A 6 -2.93 32.84 -10.13
C PHE A 6 -3.50 32.45 -8.76
N PRO A 7 -3.99 33.41 -7.95
CA PRO A 7 -4.79 33.10 -6.78
C PRO A 7 -6.16 32.56 -7.25
N GLN A 8 -6.37 31.25 -7.18
CA GLN A 8 -7.70 30.67 -7.31
C GLN A 8 -8.53 31.07 -6.09
N ARG A 9 -9.58 31.83 -6.31
CA ARG A 9 -10.56 32.21 -5.28
C ARG A 9 -11.13 30.94 -4.64
N GLY A 10 -10.79 30.70 -3.37
CA GLY A 10 -11.62 29.90 -2.47
C GLY A 10 -11.23 28.44 -2.25
N LEU A 11 -10.05 27.97 -2.65
CA LEU A 11 -9.55 26.65 -2.24
C LEU A 11 -8.33 26.80 -1.33
N SER A 12 -8.52 26.32 -0.10
CA SER A 12 -7.57 26.26 1.01
C SER A 12 -6.24 25.60 0.59
N LEU A 13 -5.12 26.27 0.91
CA LEU A 13 -3.74 25.78 0.85
C LEU A 13 -3.26 25.33 -0.54
N THR A 14 -2.27 26.03 -1.12
CA THR A 14 -1.60 25.58 -2.35
C THR A 14 -0.93 24.22 -2.09
N THR A 15 -1.52 23.13 -2.59
CA THR A 15 -0.99 21.78 -2.40
C THR A 15 0.37 21.67 -3.10
N ARG A 16 1.46 21.59 -2.32
CA ARG A 16 2.84 21.49 -2.85
C ARG A 16 3.25 20.04 -3.19
N LEU A 17 2.39 19.06 -2.93
CA LEU A 17 2.58 17.65 -3.26
C LEU A 17 1.43 17.17 -4.15
N LEU A 18 1.76 16.85 -5.40
CA LEU A 18 0.79 16.32 -6.36
C LEU A 18 0.98 14.81 -6.47
N ALA A 19 -0.07 14.05 -6.18
CA ALA A 19 -0.09 12.60 -6.38
C ALA A 19 -0.39 12.27 -7.86
N ASN A 20 0.50 11.53 -8.49
CA ASN A 20 0.25 10.87 -9.77
C ASN A 20 -0.02 9.39 -9.45
N ASP A 21 -1.30 9.02 -9.42
CA ASP A 21 -1.73 7.70 -8.97
C ASP A 21 -2.55 7.02 -10.06
N ALA A 22 -2.11 5.84 -10.47
CA ALA A 22 -2.83 4.97 -11.38
C ALA A 22 -2.96 3.59 -10.75
N SER A 23 -4.16 3.02 -10.83
CA SER A 23 -4.40 1.65 -10.38
C SER A 23 -5.22 0.87 -11.39
N LEU A 24 -4.88 -0.41 -11.52
CA LEU A 24 -5.62 -1.40 -12.27
C LEU A 24 -5.95 -2.54 -11.31
N THR A 25 -7.23 -2.88 -11.24
CA THR A 25 -7.71 -4.01 -10.45
C THR A 25 -8.36 -5.02 -11.36
N TRP A 26 -7.99 -6.28 -11.18
CA TRP A 26 -8.60 -7.43 -11.82
C TRP A 26 -9.10 -8.38 -10.74
N GLY A 27 -10.23 -9.03 -10.98
CA GLY A 27 -10.76 -10.03 -10.07
C GLY A 27 -11.54 -11.10 -10.82
N HIS A 28 -11.47 -12.32 -10.31
CA HIS A 28 -12.23 -13.45 -10.82
C HIS A 28 -12.47 -14.47 -9.70
N GLY A 29 -13.75 -14.70 -9.38
CA GLY A 29 -14.15 -15.58 -8.29
C GLY A 29 -13.53 -15.12 -6.96
N ASP A 30 -12.85 -16.06 -6.29
CA ASP A 30 -12.22 -15.89 -4.97
C ASP A 30 -10.87 -15.12 -5.01
N PHE A 31 -10.45 -14.65 -6.19
CA PHE A 31 -9.16 -14.00 -6.39
C PHE A 31 -9.30 -12.55 -6.87
N SER A 32 -8.45 -11.68 -6.33
CA SER A 32 -8.28 -10.29 -6.76
C SER A 32 -6.81 -9.90 -6.84
N LEU A 33 -6.45 -9.13 -7.87
CA LEU A 33 -5.12 -8.57 -8.07
C LEU A 33 -5.23 -7.07 -8.35
N THR A 34 -4.46 -6.26 -7.65
CA THR A 34 -4.34 -4.83 -7.88
C THR A 34 -2.90 -4.49 -8.20
N ALA A 35 -2.68 -3.83 -9.34
CA ALA A 35 -1.43 -3.16 -9.68
C ALA A 35 -1.62 -1.66 -9.53
N ARG A 36 -0.71 -1.00 -8.79
CA ARG A 36 -0.74 0.43 -8.54
C ARG A 36 0.61 1.06 -8.82
N ALA A 37 0.57 2.27 -9.36
CA ALA A 37 1.70 3.14 -9.61
C ALA A 37 1.40 4.49 -8.95
N LEU A 38 2.07 4.78 -7.83
CA LEU A 38 1.94 6.06 -7.12
C LEU A 38 3.28 6.79 -7.17
N LYS A 39 3.26 8.00 -7.73
CA LYS A 39 4.41 8.91 -7.78
C LYS A 39 4.05 10.29 -7.23
N TRP A 40 4.87 10.81 -6.33
CA TRP A 40 4.71 12.14 -5.78
C TRP A 40 5.53 13.16 -6.56
N GLN A 41 4.90 14.28 -6.90
CA GLN A 41 5.57 15.43 -7.48
C GLN A 41 5.52 16.59 -6.49
N ALA A 42 6.68 16.92 -5.92
CA ALA A 42 6.82 18.09 -5.07
C ALA A 42 7.06 19.35 -5.91
N LEU A 43 6.26 20.39 -5.69
CA LEU A 43 6.52 21.73 -6.19
C LEU A 43 7.59 22.38 -5.29
N GLN A 44 8.85 22.23 -5.71
CA GLN A 44 10.02 22.69 -4.95
C GLN A 44 10.13 24.23 -4.94
N ASP A 45 10.55 24.75 -3.79
CA ASP A 45 11.01 26.12 -3.61
C ASP A 45 12.47 26.05 -3.12
N PRO A 46 13.44 26.69 -3.80
CA PRO A 46 14.85 26.67 -3.38
C PRO A 46 15.09 27.17 -1.94
N LEU A 47 14.23 28.04 -1.42
CA LEU A 47 14.35 28.58 -0.05
C LEU A 47 13.59 27.74 0.99
N SER A 48 12.81 26.76 0.55
CA SER A 48 12.04 25.85 1.41
C SER A 48 11.87 24.49 0.72
N PRO A 49 12.95 23.66 0.71
CA PRO A 49 12.90 22.32 0.14
C PRO A 49 11.88 21.44 0.86
N ILE A 50 11.09 20.69 0.10
CA ILE A 50 10.18 19.67 0.62
C ILE A 50 10.76 18.30 0.32
N VAL A 51 10.82 17.44 1.32
CA VAL A 51 11.12 16.01 1.13
C VAL A 51 9.82 15.32 0.69
N PRO A 52 9.69 14.88 -0.58
CA PRO A 52 8.50 14.15 -1.01
C PRO A 52 8.41 12.79 -0.29
N PRO A 53 7.19 12.26 -0.07
CA PRO A 53 7.03 10.88 0.37
C PRO A 53 7.61 9.91 -0.67
N TYR A 54 7.93 8.68 -0.25
CA TYR A 54 8.33 7.63 -1.18
C TYR A 54 7.23 7.31 -2.19
N ASP A 55 7.63 7.22 -3.45
CA ASP A 55 6.87 6.64 -4.54
C ASP A 55 6.69 5.14 -4.29
N ARG A 56 5.54 4.60 -4.74
CA ARG A 56 5.25 3.17 -4.76
C ARG A 56 5.06 2.73 -6.20
N LEU A 57 6.16 2.33 -6.84
CA LEU A 57 6.20 2.13 -8.29
C LEU A 57 7.08 0.93 -8.69
N PRO A 58 6.49 -0.24 -9.01
CA PRO A 58 5.08 -0.61 -8.83
C PRO A 58 4.77 -1.09 -7.41
N GLN A 59 3.47 -1.10 -7.07
CA GLN A 59 2.88 -1.87 -5.99
C GLN A 59 1.94 -2.93 -6.58
N LEU A 60 2.12 -4.19 -6.20
CA LEU A 60 1.30 -5.33 -6.61
C LEU A 60 0.71 -5.97 -5.37
N ASN A 61 -0.62 -5.98 -5.25
CA ASN A 61 -1.34 -6.63 -4.17
C ASN A 61 -2.21 -7.75 -4.74
N GLY A 62 -1.98 -8.98 -4.31
CA GLY A 62 -2.78 -10.15 -4.67
C GLY A 62 -3.48 -10.68 -3.43
N ARG A 63 -4.77 -10.99 -3.55
CA ARG A 63 -5.56 -11.60 -2.49
C ARG A 63 -6.35 -12.76 -3.06
N TRP A 64 -6.34 -13.85 -2.31
CA TRP A 64 -7.20 -15.00 -2.53
C TRP A 64 -7.87 -15.35 -1.23
N GLY A 65 -9.14 -15.74 -1.26
CA GLY A 65 -9.78 -16.25 -0.06
C GLY A 65 -11.14 -16.83 -0.35
N ARG A 66 -11.54 -17.77 0.50
CA ARG A 66 -12.82 -18.44 0.39
C ARG A 66 -13.43 -18.59 1.76
N ASP A 67 -14.70 -18.22 1.83
CA ASP A 67 -15.54 -18.41 3.00
C ASP A 67 -16.31 -19.73 2.88
N ASN A 68 -16.62 -20.33 4.03
CA ASN A 68 -17.31 -21.62 4.11
C ASN A 68 -16.69 -22.69 3.20
N GLY A 69 -15.36 -22.74 3.18
CA GLY A 69 -14.59 -23.72 2.45
C GLY A 69 -14.62 -25.09 3.11
N TYR A 70 -13.49 -25.80 3.06
CA TYR A 70 -13.37 -27.13 3.64
C TYR A 70 -13.70 -27.12 5.14
N ALA A 71 -14.56 -28.05 5.58
CA ALA A 71 -15.03 -28.19 6.95
C ALA A 71 -15.68 -26.92 7.57
N GLY A 72 -16.20 -26.02 6.73
CA GLY A 72 -16.79 -24.75 7.17
C GLY A 72 -15.76 -23.73 7.64
N MET A 73 -14.51 -23.86 7.20
CA MET A 73 -13.45 -22.90 7.48
C MET A 73 -13.46 -21.76 6.46
N ASP A 74 -13.16 -20.56 6.93
CA ASP A 74 -12.85 -19.40 6.11
C ASP A 74 -11.33 -19.26 6.04
N TYR A 75 -10.76 -19.11 4.86
CA TYR A 75 -9.33 -18.90 4.69
C TYR A 75 -9.03 -17.81 3.68
N SER A 76 -7.94 -17.08 3.91
CA SER A 76 -7.44 -16.11 2.95
C SER A 76 -5.92 -16.01 2.99
N VAL A 77 -5.35 -15.68 1.84
CA VAL A 77 -3.94 -15.36 1.67
C VAL A 77 -3.86 -14.05 0.91
N GLU A 78 -3.09 -13.11 1.44
CA GLU A 78 -2.79 -11.84 0.82
C GLU A 78 -1.28 -11.69 0.68
N ALA A 79 -0.82 -11.20 -0.46
CA ALA A 79 0.57 -10.89 -0.73
C ALA A 79 0.69 -9.49 -1.34
N ASP A 80 1.62 -8.69 -0.82
CA ASP A 80 1.92 -7.34 -1.29
C ASP A 80 3.40 -7.23 -1.63
N TYR A 81 3.71 -6.89 -2.88
CA TYR A 81 5.03 -6.49 -3.31
C TYR A 81 5.03 -5.00 -3.61
N THR A 82 5.91 -4.24 -2.96
CA THR A 82 6.00 -2.79 -3.16
C THR A 82 7.46 -2.38 -3.34
N ARG A 83 7.75 -1.62 -4.41
CA ARG A 83 9.01 -0.91 -4.58
C ARG A 83 8.87 0.53 -4.11
N PHE A 84 9.62 0.88 -3.07
CA PHE A 84 9.69 2.22 -2.51
C PHE A 84 10.85 2.98 -3.15
N ARG A 85 10.54 4.08 -3.84
CA ARG A 85 11.54 4.95 -4.46
C ARG A 85 11.39 6.38 -3.99
N GLY A 86 12.48 7.01 -3.61
CA GLY A 86 12.55 8.41 -3.22
C GLY A 86 13.87 9.01 -3.68
N ASP A 87 13.95 10.34 -3.60
CA ASP A 87 15.24 11.02 -3.75
C ASP A 87 16.04 10.81 -2.47
N THR A 88 17.09 9.98 -2.55
CA THR A 88 17.94 9.64 -1.40
C THR A 88 18.69 10.85 -0.86
N ALA A 89 18.94 11.87 -1.69
CA ALA A 89 19.58 13.12 -1.25
C ALA A 89 18.64 13.98 -0.39
N LEU A 90 17.33 13.89 -0.61
CA LEU A 90 16.32 14.61 0.18
C LEU A 90 15.85 13.79 1.39
N THR A 91 15.67 12.48 1.23
CA THR A 91 15.13 11.58 2.26
C THR A 91 16.18 11.14 3.27
N GLY A 92 17.47 11.11 2.89
CA GLY A 92 18.56 10.60 3.73
C GLY A 92 18.45 9.09 4.01
N GLN A 93 17.61 8.37 3.28
CA GLN A 93 17.34 6.95 3.50
C GLN A 93 17.42 6.16 2.18
N PRO A 94 17.78 4.86 2.23
CA PRO A 94 17.83 4.02 1.05
C PRO A 94 16.45 3.79 0.43
N ASN A 95 16.46 3.48 -0.85
CA ASN A 95 15.31 2.84 -1.50
C ASN A 95 15.18 1.40 -1.04
N ALA A 96 13.96 0.86 -1.09
CA ALA A 96 13.70 -0.50 -0.62
C ALA A 96 12.65 -1.21 -1.47
N ASP A 97 12.75 -2.53 -1.54
CA ASP A 97 11.71 -3.41 -2.03
C ASP A 97 11.18 -4.21 -0.84
N ARG A 98 9.86 -4.33 -0.74
CA ARG A 98 9.19 -5.07 0.33
C ARG A 98 8.29 -6.14 -0.26
N ILE A 99 8.37 -7.34 0.28
CA ILE A 99 7.31 -8.33 0.15
C ILE A 99 6.67 -8.58 1.51
N TYR A 100 5.34 -8.58 1.54
CA TYR A 100 4.53 -8.86 2.71
C TYR A 100 3.54 -9.98 2.36
N THR A 101 3.27 -10.86 3.32
CA THR A 101 2.29 -11.93 3.17
C THR A 101 1.50 -12.09 4.46
N LEU A 102 0.19 -12.21 4.32
CA LEU A 102 -0.74 -12.51 5.39
C LEU A 102 -1.56 -13.75 5.02
N ALA A 103 -1.40 -14.82 5.78
CA ALA A 103 -2.27 -15.99 5.70
C ALA A 103 -3.19 -16.04 6.92
N GLN A 104 -4.46 -16.33 6.70
CA GLN A 104 -5.46 -16.44 7.76
C GLN A 104 -6.34 -17.66 7.55
N VAL A 105 -6.69 -18.33 8.66
CA VAL A 105 -7.76 -19.33 8.71
C VAL A 105 -8.64 -19.08 9.94
N SER A 106 -9.95 -19.24 9.78
CA SER A 106 -10.92 -19.18 10.88
C SER A 106 -12.05 -20.19 10.68
N ARG A 107 -12.80 -20.48 11.75
CA ARG A 107 -13.96 -21.37 11.66
C ARG A 107 -15.08 -20.89 12.59
N PRO A 108 -16.22 -20.39 12.07
CA PRO A 108 -17.32 -19.95 12.92
C PRO A 108 -18.11 -21.13 13.49
N PHE A 109 -18.28 -21.15 14.81
CA PHE A 109 -19.17 -22.07 15.52
C PHE A 109 -20.40 -21.29 15.99
N LEU A 110 -21.53 -21.52 15.31
CA LEU A 110 -22.81 -20.86 15.59
C LEU A 110 -23.77 -21.83 16.32
N ARG A 111 -24.39 -21.36 17.39
CA ARG A 111 -25.43 -22.05 18.17
C ARG A 111 -26.55 -21.06 18.52
N PRO A 112 -27.80 -21.51 18.76
CA PRO A 112 -28.89 -20.62 19.15
C PRO A 112 -28.62 -19.77 20.41
N TRP A 113 -27.71 -20.25 21.27
CA TRP A 113 -27.35 -19.61 22.54
C TRP A 113 -26.04 -18.82 22.48
N GLY A 114 -25.31 -18.81 21.36
CA GLY A 114 -24.04 -18.07 21.26
C GLY A 114 -23.18 -18.44 20.07
N PHE A 115 -22.04 -17.76 19.96
CA PHE A 115 -21.07 -17.97 18.89
C PHE A 115 -19.63 -17.98 19.40
N PHE A 116 -18.76 -18.69 18.69
CA PHE A 116 -17.31 -18.72 18.92
C PHE A 116 -16.60 -18.91 17.58
N THR A 117 -15.60 -18.09 17.26
CA THR A 117 -14.87 -18.18 15.99
C THR A 117 -13.37 -18.14 16.25
N PRO A 118 -12.68 -19.29 16.39
CA PRO A 118 -11.23 -19.31 16.43
C PRO A 118 -10.66 -18.80 15.11
N ARG A 119 -9.56 -18.05 15.21
CA ARG A 119 -8.82 -17.50 14.09
C ARG A 119 -7.33 -17.62 14.36
N MET A 120 -6.59 -18.00 13.32
CA MET A 120 -5.13 -17.98 13.29
C MET A 120 -4.68 -17.14 12.11
N GLN A 121 -3.65 -16.32 12.33
CA GLN A 121 -3.06 -15.45 11.32
C GLN A 121 -1.54 -15.59 11.37
N VAL A 122 -0.92 -15.60 10.20
CA VAL A 122 0.53 -15.59 10.03
C VAL A 122 0.89 -14.39 9.17
N HIS A 123 1.75 -13.53 9.72
CA HIS A 123 2.27 -12.34 9.04
C HIS A 123 3.76 -12.55 8.76
N ALA A 124 4.17 -12.41 7.51
CA ALA A 124 5.57 -12.47 7.09
C ALA A 124 5.91 -11.23 6.28
N SER A 125 7.06 -10.64 6.55
CA SER A 125 7.58 -9.48 5.83
C SER A 125 9.05 -9.69 5.52
N HIS A 126 9.46 -9.34 4.32
CA HIS A 126 10.87 -9.28 3.95
C HIS A 126 11.15 -7.95 3.24
N TYR A 127 12.32 -7.39 3.55
CA TYR A 127 12.76 -6.09 3.08
C TYR A 127 14.15 -6.23 2.48
N GLU A 128 14.30 -5.72 1.26
CA GLU A 128 15.57 -5.57 0.59
C GLU A 128 15.88 -4.07 0.43
N PHE A 129 16.94 -3.61 1.07
CA PHE A 129 17.37 -2.21 1.02
C PHE A 129 18.48 -2.04 -0.01
N GLY A 130 18.42 -0.97 -0.80
CA GLY A 130 19.41 -0.68 -1.84
C GLY A 130 20.78 -0.21 -1.33
N SER A 131 20.89 0.12 -0.03
CA SER A 131 22.15 0.36 0.65
C SER A 131 22.02 0.04 2.14
N ALA A 132 23.16 0.03 2.85
CA ALA A 132 23.16 -0.08 4.30
C ALA A 132 22.35 1.05 4.95
N LEU A 133 21.69 0.72 6.07
CA LEU A 133 21.02 1.71 6.91
C LEU A 133 22.10 2.52 7.64
N SER A 134 22.06 3.84 7.49
CA SER A 134 22.94 4.79 8.17
C SER A 134 22.31 5.34 9.44
#